data_AF-H1KWG4-F1
#
_entry.id   AF-H1KWG4-F1
#
_cell.length_a   1.000
_cell.length_b   1.000
_cell.length_c   1.000
_cell.angle_alpha   90.00
_cell.angle_beta   90.00
_cell.angle_gamma   90.00
#
_symmetry.space_group_name_H-M   'P 1'
#
loop_
_entity.id
_entity.type
_entity.pdbx_description
1 polymer ?
#
loop_
_entity_poly.entity_id
_entity_poly.type
_entity_poly.pdbx_seq_one_letter_code
_entity_poly.pdbx_strand_id
1 'polypeptide(L)'
;MFFYISLYVIKIIGDEIMDFKNKLLIGVVHLKPLPASYLYDGNFDEVVEHAINEAKKLEEGNFDALIIENFNDMPFSKESEKITISAMTVIGKEIKKEVSIPIGVNVLRNDALSAYSIAYTIKGDFIRVNVLTGVVFTDQGIIEGIANELFNLKKRVPSNIKIFADVHVKHATHFNEFEEAILDTVERGLADAIIVSGKRTDSEVDLEKVKKAKELSPSLF
;
A
#
# COMPACT_ATOMS: atom_id res chain seq x y z
N MET A 1 -4.25 -16.82 -10.42
CA MET A 1 -2.80 -16.79 -10.14
C MET A 1 -2.61 -15.70 -9.11
N PHE A 2 -2.41 -16.08 -7.84
CA PHE A 2 -2.28 -15.13 -6.74
C PHE A 2 -0.93 -14.42 -6.88
N PHE A 3 -0.93 -13.14 -7.20
CA PHE A 3 0.29 -12.33 -7.15
C PHE A 3 0.56 -11.98 -5.69
N TYR A 4 1.18 -12.89 -4.95
CA TYR A 4 1.68 -12.58 -3.62
C TYR A 4 2.84 -11.59 -3.78
N ILE A 5 2.62 -10.32 -3.45
CA ILE A 5 3.73 -9.41 -3.26
C ILE A 5 4.37 -9.83 -1.93
N SER A 6 5.54 -10.46 -1.97
CA SER A 6 6.41 -10.49 -0.80
C SER A 6 6.86 -9.06 -0.53
N LEU A 7 6.09 -8.32 0.27
CA LEU A 7 6.54 -7.05 0.83
C LEU A 7 7.63 -7.38 1.86
N TYR A 8 8.88 -7.06 1.55
CA TYR A 8 9.93 -7.00 2.57
C TYR A 8 9.72 -5.73 3.38
N VAL A 9 8.80 -5.77 4.34
CA VAL A 9 8.64 -4.69 5.32
C VAL A 9 9.83 -4.76 6.28
N ILE A 10 10.64 -3.72 6.25
CA ILE A 10 11.78 -3.58 7.17
C ILE A 10 11.22 -2.93 8.45
N LYS A 11 10.97 -3.81 9.44
CA LYS A 11 10.61 -3.64 10.86
C LYS A 11 10.15 -2.25 11.34
N ILE A 12 9.03 -2.22 12.06
CA ILE A 12 8.63 -1.14 12.99
C ILE A 12 8.99 -1.59 14.41
N ILE A 13 9.66 -0.75 15.21
CA ILE A 13 9.79 -0.98 16.66
C ILE A 13 8.79 -0.11 17.43
N GLY A 14 8.00 -0.74 18.32
CA GLY A 14 7.36 -0.05 19.44
C GLY A 14 5.84 0.05 19.49
N ASP A 15 5.07 -0.70 18.69
CA ASP A 15 3.59 -0.70 18.79
C ASP A 15 3.04 -2.03 19.34
N GLU A 16 2.24 -1.97 20.41
CA GLU A 16 1.60 -3.13 21.05
C GLU A 16 0.62 -3.87 20.12
N ILE A 17 0.18 -3.22 19.03
CA ILE A 17 -0.79 -3.76 18.07
C ILE A 17 -0.14 -4.73 17.08
N MET A 18 1.18 -4.67 16.87
CA MET A 18 1.89 -5.47 15.86
C MET A 18 3.31 -5.87 16.34
N ASP A 19 3.49 -7.10 16.84
CA ASP A 19 4.81 -7.62 17.27
C ASP A 19 5.60 -8.17 16.07
N PHE A 20 6.34 -7.29 15.40
CA PHE A 20 7.09 -7.55 14.15
C PHE A 20 8.43 -8.28 14.32
N LYS A 21 8.50 -9.33 15.13
CA LYS A 21 9.77 -10.04 15.42
C LYS A 21 10.26 -10.99 14.29
N ASN A 22 9.42 -11.38 13.35
CA ASN A 22 9.74 -12.31 12.24
C ASN A 22 9.54 -11.67 10.85
N LYS A 23 10.00 -12.35 9.79
CA LYS A 23 9.75 -11.92 8.39
C LYS A 23 8.23 -11.83 8.17
N LEU A 24 7.73 -10.63 7.88
CA LEU A 24 6.32 -10.35 7.66
C LEU A 24 5.87 -10.81 6.27
N LEU A 25 4.69 -11.42 6.19
CA LEU A 25 3.99 -11.76 4.97
C LEU A 25 2.69 -10.95 4.87
N ILE A 26 2.67 -9.93 4.03
CA ILE A 26 1.47 -9.14 3.72
C ILE A 26 0.86 -9.60 2.41
N GLY A 27 -0.43 -9.96 2.44
CA GLY A 27 -1.18 -10.35 1.26
C GLY A 27 -1.86 -9.15 0.61
N VAL A 28 -2.12 -9.21 -0.69
CA VAL A 28 -2.86 -8.15 -1.37
C VAL A 28 -4.20 -8.68 -1.85
N VAL A 29 -5.28 -8.06 -1.37
CA VAL A 29 -6.63 -8.24 -1.88
C VAL A 29 -6.79 -7.32 -3.08
N HIS A 30 -6.52 -7.85 -4.27
CA HIS A 30 -6.79 -7.14 -5.51
C HIS A 30 -8.30 -7.12 -5.77
N LEU A 31 -8.89 -5.94 -5.68
CA LEU A 31 -10.30 -5.73 -5.95
C LEU A 31 -10.61 -5.97 -7.43
N LYS A 32 -11.83 -6.43 -7.70
CA LYS A 32 -12.43 -6.33 -9.04
C LYS A 32 -12.60 -4.83 -9.41
N PRO A 33 -12.76 -4.50 -10.70
CA PRO A 33 -13.02 -3.14 -11.12
C PRO A 33 -14.13 -2.48 -10.30
N LEU A 34 -13.89 -1.27 -9.81
CA LEU A 34 -14.79 -0.52 -8.93
C LEU A 34 -15.71 0.42 -9.70
N PRO A 35 -16.81 0.91 -9.09
CA PRO A 35 -17.55 2.03 -9.67
C PRO A 35 -16.62 3.17 -10.11
N ALA A 36 -16.91 3.73 -11.29
CA ALA A 36 -16.09 4.67 -12.08
C ALA A 36 -14.87 4.09 -12.82
N SER A 37 -14.50 2.83 -12.60
CA SER A 37 -13.57 2.12 -13.49
C SER A 37 -14.23 1.83 -14.83
N TYR A 38 -13.45 1.92 -15.92
CA TYR A 38 -13.89 1.58 -17.27
C TYR A 38 -14.34 0.12 -17.39
N LEU A 39 -13.70 -0.79 -16.65
CA LEU A 39 -13.98 -2.23 -16.68
C LEU A 39 -15.02 -2.68 -15.66
N TYR A 40 -15.70 -1.74 -14.98
CA TYR A 40 -16.75 -2.09 -14.02
C TYR A 40 -17.98 -2.65 -14.74
N ASP A 41 -18.46 -3.80 -14.26
CA ASP A 41 -19.58 -4.55 -14.84
C ASP A 41 -20.95 -4.19 -14.24
N GLY A 42 -20.99 -3.30 -13.25
CA GLY A 42 -22.22 -2.85 -12.60
C GLY A 42 -22.63 -3.67 -11.37
N ASN A 43 -21.88 -4.70 -10.96
CA ASN A 43 -22.24 -5.57 -9.83
C ASN A 43 -21.38 -5.29 -8.59
N PHE A 44 -21.75 -4.30 -7.79
CA PHE A 44 -20.96 -3.93 -6.60
C PHE A 44 -20.96 -5.03 -5.53
N ASP A 45 -22.07 -5.75 -5.35
CA ASP A 45 -22.19 -6.81 -4.35
C ASP A 45 -21.20 -7.95 -4.64
N GLU A 46 -21.03 -8.32 -5.91
CA GLU A 46 -20.03 -9.31 -6.32
C GLU A 46 -18.59 -8.85 -6.06
N VAL A 47 -18.30 -7.55 -6.18
CA VAL A 47 -16.99 -6.99 -5.80
C VAL A 47 -16.74 -7.16 -4.30
N VAL A 48 -17.75 -6.87 -3.48
CA VAL A 48 -17.68 -7.02 -2.02
C VAL A 48 -17.47 -8.49 -1.63
N GLU A 49 -18.27 -9.40 -2.18
CA GLU A 49 -18.15 -10.84 -1.92
C GLU A 49 -16.79 -11.40 -2.33
N HIS A 50 -16.30 -11.00 -3.51
CA HIS A 50 -14.95 -11.36 -3.97
C HIS A 50 -13.88 -10.89 -2.97
N ALA A 51 -13.94 -9.63 -2.55
CA ALA A 51 -12.94 -9.04 -1.66
C ALA A 51 -12.93 -9.71 -0.27
N ILE A 52 -14.09 -10.04 0.29
CA ILE A 52 -14.21 -10.79 1.55
C ILE A 52 -13.60 -12.19 1.41
N ASN A 53 -13.92 -12.91 0.33
CA ASN A 53 -13.42 -14.26 0.10
C ASN A 53 -11.90 -14.29 -0.06
N GLU A 54 -11.31 -13.31 -0.76
CA GLU A 54 -9.86 -13.20 -0.89
C GLU A 54 -9.19 -12.85 0.45
N ALA A 55 -9.79 -11.96 1.25
CA ALA A 55 -9.28 -11.62 2.58
C ALA A 55 -9.25 -12.83 3.52
N LYS A 56 -10.33 -13.64 3.55
CA LYS A 56 -10.40 -14.87 4.36
C LYS A 56 -9.31 -15.87 3.97
N LYS A 57 -9.05 -16.05 2.67
CA LYS A 57 -7.97 -16.94 2.19
C LYS A 57 -6.59 -16.49 2.67
N LEU A 58 -6.34 -15.18 2.77
CA LEU A 58 -5.08 -14.66 3.30
C LEU A 58 -4.94 -14.99 4.80
N GLU A 59 -5.99 -14.78 5.58
CA GLU A 59 -5.98 -15.13 7.02
C GLU A 59 -5.82 -16.64 7.24
N GLU A 60 -6.60 -17.48 6.53
CA GLU A 60 -6.47 -18.95 6.55
C GLU A 60 -5.08 -19.42 6.10
N GLY A 61 -4.44 -18.65 5.21
CA GLY A 61 -3.07 -18.85 4.74
C GLY A 61 -1.99 -18.43 5.74
N ASN A 62 -2.35 -17.97 6.94
CA ASN A 62 -1.45 -17.43 7.97
C ASN A 62 -0.63 -16.22 7.48
N PHE A 63 -1.22 -15.36 6.66
CA PHE A 63 -0.62 -14.05 6.37
C PHE A 63 -0.69 -13.17 7.63
N ASP A 64 0.35 -12.38 7.86
CA ASP A 64 0.44 -11.52 9.04
C ASP A 64 -0.44 -10.28 8.92
N ALA A 65 -0.74 -9.84 7.70
CA ALA A 65 -1.61 -8.71 7.38
C ALA A 65 -2.10 -8.78 5.93
N LEU A 66 -3.06 -7.92 5.58
CA LEU A 66 -3.50 -7.73 4.20
C LEU A 66 -3.50 -6.26 3.79
N ILE A 67 -3.44 -5.99 2.49
CA ILE A 67 -3.68 -4.67 1.88
C ILE A 67 -4.83 -4.78 0.89
N ILE A 68 -5.78 -3.86 0.97
CA ILE A 68 -6.82 -3.68 -0.04
C ILE A 68 -6.30 -2.77 -1.15
N GLU A 69 -6.39 -3.21 -2.40
CA GLU A 69 -5.84 -2.47 -3.54
C GLU A 69 -6.77 -2.56 -4.77
N ASN A 70 -7.09 -1.40 -5.37
CA ASN A 70 -7.87 -1.32 -6.60
C ASN A 70 -7.02 -1.50 -7.88
N PHE A 71 -6.19 -2.54 -7.89
CA PHE A 71 -5.24 -2.83 -8.98
C PHE A 71 -5.91 -3.15 -10.34
N ASN A 72 -7.21 -3.45 -10.37
CA ASN A 72 -7.93 -3.75 -11.61
C ASN A 72 -8.75 -2.57 -12.15
N ASP A 73 -8.58 -1.35 -11.63
CA ASP A 73 -9.20 -0.13 -12.15
C ASP A 73 -8.52 0.40 -13.43
N MET A 74 -8.30 -0.49 -14.41
CA MET A 74 -7.69 -0.16 -15.69
C MET A 74 -8.70 0.46 -16.66
N PRO A 75 -8.30 1.46 -17.47
CA PRO A 75 -7.03 2.19 -17.42
C PRO A 75 -6.95 3.10 -16.19
N PHE A 76 -5.76 3.22 -15.60
CA PHE A 76 -5.59 3.85 -14.29
C PHE A 76 -5.53 5.38 -14.35
N SER A 77 -6.32 6.06 -13.51
CA SER A 77 -6.19 7.50 -13.23
C SER A 77 -5.14 7.79 -12.15
N LYS A 78 -4.65 9.04 -12.06
CA LYS A 78 -3.73 9.44 -10.98
C LYS A 78 -4.45 9.55 -9.62
N GLU A 79 -5.70 10.00 -9.64
CA GLU A 79 -6.56 10.19 -8.47
C GLU A 79 -7.81 9.34 -8.61
N SER A 80 -8.34 8.86 -7.48
CA SER A 80 -9.57 8.08 -7.47
C SER A 80 -10.81 8.98 -7.46
N GLU A 81 -11.85 8.54 -8.16
CA GLU A 81 -13.16 9.19 -8.11
C GLU A 81 -13.79 9.01 -6.73
N LYS A 82 -14.64 9.97 -6.32
CA LYS A 82 -15.33 9.93 -5.02
C LYS A 82 -16.12 8.64 -4.79
N ILE A 83 -16.69 8.09 -5.86
CA ILE A 83 -17.44 6.84 -5.81
C ILE A 83 -16.51 5.62 -5.62
N THR A 84 -15.32 5.62 -6.22
CA THR A 84 -14.28 4.61 -6.02
C THR A 84 -13.82 4.60 -4.56
N ILE A 85 -13.55 5.77 -3.99
CA ILE A 85 -13.17 5.93 -2.57
C ILE A 85 -14.30 5.39 -1.67
N SER A 86 -15.54 5.78 -1.94
CA SER A 86 -16.71 5.32 -1.17
C SER A 86 -16.90 3.80 -1.24
N ALA A 87 -16.71 3.21 -2.43
CA ALA A 87 -16.75 1.77 -2.64
C ALA A 87 -15.66 1.04 -1.85
N MET A 88 -14.42 1.51 -1.90
CA MET A 88 -13.31 0.94 -1.13
C MET A 88 -13.54 1.05 0.39
N THR A 89 -14.13 2.14 0.88
CA THR A 89 -14.51 2.26 2.30
C THR A 89 -15.52 1.20 2.71
N VAL A 90 -16.56 0.96 1.91
CA VAL A 90 -17.54 -0.10 2.20
C VAL A 90 -16.86 -1.47 2.20
N ILE A 91 -16.10 -1.80 1.17
CA ILE A 91 -15.38 -3.07 1.05
C ILE A 91 -14.45 -3.29 2.25
N GLY A 92 -13.64 -2.29 2.61
CA GLY A 92 -12.72 -2.40 3.74
C GLY A 92 -13.44 -2.58 5.09
N LYS A 93 -14.61 -1.95 5.24
CA LYS A 93 -15.45 -2.15 6.43
C LYS A 93 -16.04 -3.56 6.50
N GLU A 94 -16.46 -4.13 5.38
CA GLU A 94 -16.96 -5.51 5.36
C GLU A 94 -15.84 -6.52 5.60
N ILE A 95 -14.67 -6.34 4.99
CA ILE A 95 -13.49 -7.18 5.29
C ILE A 95 -13.13 -7.13 6.78
N LYS A 96 -13.12 -5.95 7.41
CA LYS A 96 -12.78 -5.80 8.84
C LYS A 96 -13.72 -6.57 9.79
N LYS A 97 -14.94 -6.93 9.35
CA LYS A 97 -15.86 -7.77 10.15
C LYS A 97 -15.52 -9.26 10.05
N GLU A 98 -14.84 -9.65 8.98
CA GLU A 98 -14.69 -11.04 8.55
C GLU A 98 -13.28 -11.59 8.81
N VAL A 99 -12.31 -10.73 9.10
CA VAL A 99 -10.92 -11.12 9.44
C VAL A 99 -10.43 -10.39 10.68
N SER A 100 -9.47 -11.00 11.38
CA SER A 100 -8.84 -10.48 12.59
C SER A 100 -7.43 -9.93 12.35
N ILE A 101 -6.80 -10.25 11.22
CA ILE A 101 -5.48 -9.72 10.86
C ILE A 101 -5.52 -8.23 10.49
N PRO A 102 -4.41 -7.48 10.68
CA PRO A 102 -4.33 -6.08 10.30
C PRO A 102 -4.62 -5.78 8.84
N ILE A 103 -5.23 -4.61 8.60
CA ILE A 103 -5.68 -4.16 7.28
C ILE A 103 -4.95 -2.89 6.86
N GLY A 104 -4.29 -2.97 5.72
CA GLY A 104 -3.73 -1.85 4.99
C GLY A 104 -4.60 -1.42 3.81
N VAL A 105 -4.38 -0.19 3.33
CA VAL A 105 -5.05 0.33 2.12
C VAL A 105 -4.02 0.90 1.16
N ASN A 106 -4.12 0.54 -0.13
CA ASN A 106 -3.44 1.19 -1.24
C ASN A 106 -4.47 1.68 -2.26
N VAL A 107 -4.38 2.93 -2.70
CA VAL A 107 -5.32 3.50 -3.68
C VAL A 107 -4.55 3.97 -4.90
N LEU A 108 -4.81 3.30 -6.03
CA LEU A 108 -4.15 3.52 -7.32
C LEU A 108 -2.62 3.59 -7.14
N ARG A 109 -1.97 4.47 -7.90
CA ARG A 109 -0.52 4.66 -7.85
C ARG A 109 -0.06 5.51 -6.68
N ASN A 110 -0.76 6.59 -6.34
CA ASN A 110 -0.25 7.49 -5.30
C ASN A 110 -1.34 8.33 -4.65
N ASP A 111 -2.59 7.87 -4.64
CA ASP A 111 -3.67 8.59 -3.97
C ASP A 111 -3.66 8.30 -2.46
N ALA A 112 -2.57 8.72 -1.80
CA ALA A 112 -2.31 8.47 -0.40
C ALA A 112 -3.31 9.16 0.53
N LEU A 113 -3.91 10.28 0.09
CA LEU A 113 -4.93 10.99 0.86
C LEU A 113 -6.23 10.18 0.93
N SER A 114 -6.65 9.59 -0.20
CA SER A 114 -7.77 8.66 -0.24
C SER A 114 -7.47 7.40 0.58
N ALA A 115 -6.27 6.82 0.42
CA ALA A 115 -5.86 5.64 1.20
C ALA A 115 -5.92 5.91 2.71
N TYR A 116 -5.38 7.05 3.16
CA TYR A 116 -5.41 7.47 4.56
C TYR A 116 -6.85 7.66 5.06
N SER A 117 -7.69 8.33 4.27
CA SER A 117 -9.09 8.60 4.62
C SER A 117 -9.93 7.32 4.74
N ILE A 118 -9.72 6.37 3.82
CA ILE A 118 -10.34 5.04 3.88
C ILE A 118 -9.85 4.30 5.13
N ALA A 119 -8.52 4.18 5.32
CA ALA A 119 -7.94 3.49 6.47
C ALA A 119 -8.44 4.10 7.80
N TYR A 120 -8.53 5.42 7.91
CA TYR A 120 -9.07 6.09 9.08
C TYR A 120 -10.50 5.67 9.39
N THR A 121 -11.38 5.68 8.39
CA THR A 121 -12.81 5.40 8.57
C THR A 121 -13.12 3.93 8.83
N ILE A 122 -12.34 3.01 8.25
CA ILE A 122 -12.51 1.56 8.49
C ILE A 122 -11.75 1.06 9.73
N LYS A 123 -11.01 1.93 10.42
CA LYS A 123 -10.05 1.56 11.49
C LYS A 123 -9.01 0.55 10.99
N GLY A 124 -8.46 0.85 9.82
CA GLY A 124 -7.28 0.18 9.27
C GLY A 124 -6.01 0.60 10.02
N ASP A 125 -4.94 -0.14 9.76
CA ASP A 125 -3.75 -0.15 10.58
C ASP A 125 -2.56 0.53 9.87
N PHE A 126 -2.55 0.50 8.53
CA PHE A 126 -1.51 1.12 7.73
C PHE A 126 -2.02 1.51 6.33
N ILE A 127 -1.22 2.28 5.60
CA ILE A 127 -1.40 2.53 4.18
C ILE A 127 -0.11 2.22 3.43
N ARG A 128 -0.25 1.89 2.16
CA ARG A 128 0.87 1.84 1.23
C ARG A 128 0.88 3.11 0.38
N VAL A 129 2.05 3.68 0.16
CA VAL A 129 2.27 4.87 -0.67
C VAL A 129 3.39 4.55 -1.64
N ASN A 130 3.09 4.49 -2.94
CA ASN A 130 4.11 4.08 -3.90
C ASN A 130 5.16 5.19 -4.13
N VAL A 131 4.78 6.46 -4.05
CA VAL A 131 5.70 7.60 -4.21
C VAL A 131 5.49 8.56 -3.03
N LEU A 132 6.12 8.27 -1.90
CA LEU A 132 6.05 9.17 -0.74
C LEU A 132 6.89 10.43 -0.96
N THR A 133 8.07 10.27 -1.57
CA THR A 133 9.02 11.35 -1.89
C THR A 133 9.50 11.28 -3.33
N GLY A 134 10.05 12.38 -3.84
CA GLY A 134 10.68 12.44 -5.17
C GLY A 134 9.68 12.58 -6.32
N VAL A 135 10.13 12.18 -7.51
CA VAL A 135 9.37 12.23 -8.75
C VAL A 135 9.62 10.97 -9.56
N VAL A 136 8.56 10.41 -10.14
CA VAL A 136 8.57 9.11 -10.79
C VAL A 136 7.82 9.18 -12.12
N PHE A 137 8.41 8.66 -13.20
CA PHE A 137 7.78 8.63 -14.52
C PHE A 137 7.12 7.27 -14.74
N THR A 138 5.83 7.26 -15.06
CA THR A 138 4.99 6.07 -15.13
C THR A 138 4.15 6.05 -16.41
N ASP A 139 3.42 4.96 -16.65
CA ASP A 139 2.38 4.85 -17.68
C ASP A 139 1.21 5.83 -17.47
N GLN A 140 1.09 6.43 -16.29
CA GLN A 140 0.10 7.45 -15.94
C GLN A 140 0.69 8.87 -15.98
N GLY A 141 1.90 9.03 -16.53
CA GLY A 141 2.64 10.28 -16.55
C GLY A 141 3.53 10.46 -15.31
N ILE A 142 3.85 11.73 -15.02
CA ILE A 142 4.68 12.11 -13.88
C ILE A 142 3.86 11.99 -12.58
N ILE A 143 4.40 11.28 -11.60
CA ILE A 143 3.88 11.15 -10.25
C ILE A 143 4.86 11.82 -9.30
N GLU A 144 4.35 12.70 -8.44
CA GLU A 144 5.14 13.47 -7.48
C GLU A 144 4.89 12.93 -6.06
N GLY A 145 5.91 13.06 -5.22
CA GLY A 145 5.85 12.70 -3.80
C GLY A 145 4.78 13.49 -3.05
N ILE A 146 4.07 12.81 -2.14
CA ILE A 146 2.88 13.35 -1.45
C ILE A 146 3.06 13.47 0.08
N ALA A 147 4.30 13.35 0.57
CA ALA A 147 4.58 13.35 2.01
C ALA A 147 4.02 14.59 2.73
N ASN A 148 4.22 15.79 2.19
CA ASN A 148 3.77 17.02 2.84
C ASN A 148 2.24 17.07 2.98
N GLU A 149 1.50 16.79 1.92
CA GLU A 149 0.04 16.77 1.90
C GLU A 149 -0.51 15.69 2.84
N LEU A 150 0.09 14.49 2.80
CA LEU A 150 -0.30 13.35 3.63
C LEU A 150 -0.11 13.66 5.12
N PHE A 151 1.05 14.19 5.52
CA PHE A 151 1.31 14.53 6.93
C PHE A 151 0.47 15.72 7.40
N ASN A 152 0.15 16.67 6.51
CA ASN A 152 -0.81 17.74 6.83
C ASN A 152 -2.24 17.19 7.03
N LEU A 153 -2.65 16.16 6.31
CA LEU A 153 -3.91 15.45 6.57
C LEU A 153 -3.86 14.68 7.90
N LYS A 154 -2.82 13.87 8.12
CA LYS A 154 -2.62 13.10 9.36
C LYS A 154 -2.58 14.01 10.60
N LYS A 155 -2.04 15.23 10.50
CA LYS A 155 -2.08 16.22 11.59
C LYS A 155 -3.49 16.73 11.88
N ARG A 156 -4.33 16.92 10.86
CA ARG A 156 -5.73 17.38 11.01
C ARG A 156 -6.67 16.27 11.46
N VAL A 157 -6.37 15.03 11.08
CA VAL A 157 -7.18 13.84 11.35
C VAL A 157 -6.27 12.78 11.97
N PRO A 158 -5.88 12.90 13.25
CA PRO A 158 -4.82 12.09 13.85
C PRO A 158 -5.20 10.62 14.02
N SER A 159 -4.25 9.72 13.73
CA SER A 159 -4.38 8.28 13.93
C SER A 159 -3.02 7.59 14.06
N ASN A 160 -3.03 6.34 14.55
CA ASN A 160 -1.86 5.46 14.61
C ASN A 160 -1.57 4.73 13.28
N ILE A 161 -2.27 5.08 12.19
CA ILE A 161 -2.09 4.47 10.86
C ILE A 161 -0.65 4.69 10.41
N LYS A 162 0.04 3.58 10.11
CA LYS A 162 1.42 3.58 9.62
C LYS A 162 1.50 3.85 8.11
N ILE A 163 2.60 4.44 7.66
CA ILE A 163 2.86 4.77 6.26
C ILE A 163 3.98 3.87 5.76
N PHE A 164 3.63 2.88 4.93
CA PHE A 164 4.59 2.01 4.26
C PHE A 164 4.85 2.54 2.86
N ALA A 165 6.08 2.95 2.58
CA ALA A 165 6.43 3.63 1.34
C ALA A 165 7.24 2.72 0.43
N ASP A 166 6.87 2.61 -0.84
CA ASP A 166 7.75 1.96 -1.81
C ASP A 166 8.99 2.81 -2.09
N VAL A 167 10.11 2.13 -2.30
CA VAL A 167 11.30 2.71 -2.90
C VAL A 167 11.55 2.05 -4.25
N HIS A 168 11.72 2.86 -5.28
CA HIS A 168 11.89 2.44 -6.67
C HIS A 168 10.78 1.48 -7.15
N VAL A 169 9.54 1.99 -7.19
CA VAL A 169 8.36 1.23 -7.62
C VAL A 169 8.53 0.60 -9.01
N LYS A 170 7.92 -0.58 -9.18
CA LYS A 170 7.81 -1.27 -10.47
C LYS A 170 7.05 -0.43 -11.52
N HIS A 171 7.29 -0.75 -12.79
CA HIS A 171 6.67 -0.09 -13.96
C HIS A 171 6.94 1.42 -14.03
N ALA A 172 8.10 1.85 -13.55
CA ALA A 172 8.46 3.26 -13.50
C ALA A 172 9.95 3.51 -13.74
N THR A 173 10.27 4.74 -14.13
CA THR A 173 11.63 5.25 -14.23
C THR A 173 11.91 6.19 -13.06
N HIS A 174 13.02 5.93 -12.37
CA HIS A 174 13.54 6.68 -11.21
C HIS A 174 14.82 7.39 -11.62
N PHE A 175 15.02 8.61 -11.16
CA PHE A 175 16.17 9.46 -11.55
C PHE A 175 17.25 9.55 -10.46
N ASN A 176 16.88 9.26 -9.22
CA ASN A 176 17.79 9.18 -8.09
C ASN A 176 18.34 7.77 -7.93
N GLU A 177 19.49 7.69 -7.27
CA GLU A 177 20.08 6.42 -6.88
C GLU A 177 19.24 5.77 -5.76
N PHE A 178 19.23 4.44 -5.74
CA PHE A 178 18.36 3.67 -4.84
C PHE A 178 18.62 3.98 -3.36
N GLU A 179 19.88 4.15 -2.99
CA GLU A 179 20.32 4.50 -1.66
C GLU A 179 19.83 5.88 -1.22
N GLU A 180 19.93 6.88 -2.10
CA GLU A 180 19.41 8.22 -1.84
C GLU A 180 17.89 8.20 -1.70
N ALA A 181 17.20 7.44 -2.56
CA ALA A 181 15.75 7.26 -2.49
C ALA A 181 15.29 6.64 -1.16
N ILE A 182 16.05 5.68 -0.61
CA ILE A 182 15.80 5.11 0.73
C ILE A 182 15.90 6.20 1.80
N LEU A 183 17.02 6.93 1.82
CA LEU A 183 17.28 7.96 2.83
C LEU A 183 16.23 9.07 2.78
N ASP A 184 15.90 9.57 1.58
CA ASP A 184 14.87 10.59 1.42
C ASP A 184 13.50 10.08 1.90
N THR A 185 13.14 8.84 1.59
CA THR A 185 11.85 8.26 1.99
C THR A 185 11.73 8.12 3.51
N VAL A 186 12.81 7.75 4.20
CA VAL A 186 12.84 7.59 5.65
C VAL A 186 12.99 8.94 6.37
N GLU A 187 14.03 9.71 6.05
CA GLU A 187 14.41 10.91 6.81
C GLU A 187 13.55 12.12 6.47
N ARG A 188 13.18 12.29 5.19
CA ARG A 188 12.42 13.45 4.71
C ARG A 188 10.95 13.12 4.54
N GLY A 189 10.67 11.90 4.08
CA GLY A 189 9.32 11.36 3.88
C GLY A 189 8.66 10.90 5.18
N LEU A 190 9.45 10.61 6.23
CA LEU A 190 8.96 10.11 7.53
C LEU A 190 8.18 8.79 7.40
N ALA A 191 8.56 7.92 6.46
CA ALA A 191 7.94 6.61 6.32
C ALA A 191 8.11 5.78 7.61
N ASP A 192 7.07 5.05 8.01
CA ASP A 192 7.14 4.09 9.13
C ASP A 192 7.79 2.76 8.70
N ALA A 193 7.72 2.44 7.40
CA ALA A 193 8.45 1.34 6.80
C ALA A 193 8.70 1.61 5.31
N ILE A 194 9.72 0.95 4.76
CA ILE A 194 9.99 0.94 3.32
C ILE A 194 9.65 -0.41 2.68
N ILE A 195 9.21 -0.36 1.43
CA ILE A 195 8.87 -1.53 0.60
C ILE A 195 9.83 -1.56 -0.58
N VAL A 196 10.54 -2.67 -0.72
CA VAL A 196 11.42 -2.93 -1.87
C VAL A 196 10.75 -3.95 -2.77
N SER A 197 10.56 -3.60 -4.04
CA SER A 197 9.92 -4.46 -5.04
C SER A 197 10.88 -4.82 -6.18
N GLY A 198 10.55 -5.89 -6.92
CA GLY A 198 11.25 -6.27 -8.15
C GLY A 198 10.98 -5.28 -9.28
N LYS A 199 11.81 -5.29 -10.34
CA LYS A 199 11.72 -4.33 -11.45
C LYS A 199 10.41 -4.42 -12.25
N ARG A 200 9.82 -5.61 -12.36
CA ARG A 200 8.51 -5.86 -13.00
C ARG A 200 7.73 -6.93 -12.24
N THR A 201 6.43 -7.05 -12.56
CA THR A 201 5.64 -8.22 -12.15
C THR A 201 6.36 -9.51 -12.56
N ASP A 202 6.46 -10.48 -11.66
CA ASP A 202 7.16 -11.76 -11.80
C ASP A 202 8.70 -11.72 -11.87
N SER A 203 9.35 -10.57 -11.63
CA SER A 203 10.79 -10.54 -11.39
C SER A 203 11.10 -10.66 -9.89
N GLU A 204 11.99 -11.59 -9.53
CA GLU A 204 12.50 -11.70 -8.15
C GLU A 204 13.11 -10.37 -7.68
N VAL A 205 12.94 -10.09 -6.38
CA VAL A 205 13.59 -8.94 -5.74
C VAL A 205 15.09 -9.24 -5.64
N ASP A 206 15.90 -8.28 -6.08
CA ASP A 206 17.35 -8.35 -5.91
C ASP A 206 17.70 -8.37 -4.41
N LEU A 207 18.24 -9.48 -3.93
CA LEU A 207 18.59 -9.67 -2.52
C LEU A 207 19.62 -8.65 -2.05
N GLU A 208 20.50 -8.15 -2.92
CA GLU A 208 21.46 -7.11 -2.56
C GLU A 208 20.75 -5.78 -2.30
N LYS A 209 19.69 -5.45 -3.06
CA LYS A 209 18.85 -4.28 -2.75
C LYS A 209 18.14 -4.42 -1.42
N VAL A 210 17.65 -5.61 -1.08
CA VAL A 210 16.99 -5.84 0.22
C VAL A 210 17.99 -5.69 1.37
N LYS A 211 19.22 -6.21 1.22
CA LYS A 211 20.29 -6.01 2.22
C LYS A 211 20.63 -4.53 2.36
N LYS A 212 20.81 -3.82 1.25
CA LYS A 212 21.14 -2.40 1.23
C LYS A 212 20.06 -1.55 1.90
N ALA A 213 18.80 -1.83 1.59
CA ALA A 213 17.66 -1.18 2.24
C ALA A 213 17.68 -1.37 3.76
N LYS A 214 17.98 -2.59 4.25
CA LYS A 214 18.12 -2.85 5.69
C LYS A 214 19.27 -2.09 6.35
N GLU A 215 20.40 -1.95 5.66
CA GLU A 215 21.56 -1.21 6.17
C GLU A 215 21.30 0.30 6.28
N LEU A 216 20.57 0.87 5.31
CA LEU A 216 20.36 2.31 5.19
C LEU A 216 19.11 2.83 5.90
N SER A 217 18.24 1.95 6.39
CA SER A 217 17.10 2.35 7.21
C SER A 217 17.25 1.92 8.69
N PRO A 218 18.40 2.15 9.37
CA PRO A 218 18.62 1.64 10.72
C PRO A 218 17.79 2.37 11.79
N SER A 219 17.25 3.56 11.50
CA SER A 219 16.40 4.37 12.38
C SER A 219 14.92 3.95 12.39
N LEU A 220 14.52 3.01 11.52
CA LEU A 220 13.23 2.30 11.64
C LEU A 220 13.28 1.19 12.72
N PHE A 221 14.45 1.03 13.37
CA PHE A 221 14.72 0.10 14.45
C PHE A 221 14.94 0.83 15.78
#